data_AF-A0A9X8VDD0-F1
#
_entry.id   AF-A0A9X8VDD0-F1
#
_cell.length_a   1.000
_cell.length_b   1.000
_cell.length_c   1.000
_cell.angle_alpha   90.00
_cell.angle_beta   90.00
_cell.angle_gamma   90.00
#
_symmetry.space_group_name_H-M   'P 1'
#
loop_
_entity.id
_entity.type
_entity.pdbx_description
1 polymer ?
#
loop_
_entity_poly.entity_id
_entity_poly.type
_entity_poly.pdbx_seq_one_letter_code
_entity_poly.pdbx_strand_id
1 'polypeptide(L)'
;MTFLKMKHIKELDGLRGLMALWVVAGHAYEAIPTMNKVIPITLLNDFAVDVFIVLSGFVIFNLLNKSKVSYKKYITQRWMRLFPIYLVVLAASISSMYFYRDILTIAPFSPSTEHRIYQVDTYLSNQFSHLIPHLFLLQGIIPERVLPLAGTTIVGQAWSASVEWQFYLIAPMLFVFFSKLMTSPSNRAFLLALSFLVAMILLSKVLHNKAFAGGSMAAFLMGFISFFFYRDIFPIITLAKLKVISFFVVVSSVLLLKKDCIGYVIWFATFFAVLISMKSERGNLITKLFDNRIMQIIGKVSYSVYMVHMLVIYFSL
;
A
#
# COMPACT_ATOMS: atom_id res chain seq x y z
N MET A 1 23.12 18.89 -18.12
CA MET A 1 21.98 17.94 -18.04
C MET A 1 21.03 18.47 -16.97
N THR A 2 20.04 19.26 -17.39
CA THR A 2 19.11 19.94 -16.48
C THR A 2 18.22 18.88 -15.84
N PHE A 3 18.41 18.60 -14.56
CA PHE A 3 17.55 17.68 -13.81
C PHE A 3 16.12 18.23 -13.89
N LEU A 4 15.25 17.58 -14.67
CA LEU A 4 13.81 17.84 -14.65
C LEU A 4 13.36 17.81 -13.20
N LYS A 5 12.86 18.95 -12.70
CA LYS A 5 12.29 19.06 -11.36
C LYS A 5 11.06 18.16 -11.33
N MET A 6 11.24 16.92 -10.87
CA MET A 6 10.18 15.91 -10.88
C MET A 6 8.94 16.47 -10.19
N LYS A 7 7.80 16.49 -10.90
CA LYS A 7 6.56 17.10 -10.39
C LYS A 7 5.81 16.14 -9.48
N HIS A 8 4.88 16.67 -8.70
CA HIS A 8 3.89 15.85 -8.00
C HIS A 8 2.91 15.28 -9.03
N ILE A 9 2.59 13.99 -8.95
CA ILE A 9 1.69 13.31 -9.90
C ILE A 9 0.33 13.17 -9.22
N LYS A 10 -0.62 14.04 -9.60
CA LYS A 10 -1.93 14.16 -8.94
C LYS A 10 -2.78 12.91 -9.11
N GLU A 11 -2.62 12.23 -10.23
CA GLU A 11 -3.35 11.01 -10.58
C GLU A 11 -3.05 9.88 -9.58
N LEU A 12 -1.86 9.85 -9.00
CA LEU A 12 -1.49 8.86 -7.99
C LEU A 12 -2.19 9.11 -6.65
N ASP A 13 -2.54 10.36 -6.33
CA ASP A 13 -3.39 10.64 -5.17
C ASP A 13 -4.84 10.22 -5.43
N GLY A 14 -5.35 10.44 -6.66
CA GLY A 14 -6.65 9.95 -7.08
C GLY A 14 -6.75 8.43 -7.02
N LEU A 15 -5.72 7.72 -7.50
CA LEU A 15 -5.60 6.26 -7.39
C LEU A 15 -5.62 5.82 -5.92
N ARG A 16 -4.84 6.48 -5.05
CA ARG A 16 -4.84 6.20 -3.60
C ARG A 16 -6.24 6.35 -3.00
N GLY A 17 -6.96 7.40 -3.40
CA GLY A 17 -8.35 7.64 -2.99
C GLY A 17 -9.28 6.50 -3.38
N LEU A 18 -9.24 6.07 -4.64
CA LEU A 18 -10.06 4.97 -5.13
C LEU A 18 -9.74 3.63 -4.43
N MET A 19 -8.45 3.33 -4.19
CA MET A 19 -8.05 2.13 -3.46
C MET A 19 -8.54 2.15 -2.00
N ALA A 20 -8.59 3.32 -1.37
CA ALA A 20 -9.14 3.43 -0.02
C ALA A 20 -10.63 3.11 -0.01
N LEU A 21 -11.39 3.63 -0.97
CA LEU A 21 -12.82 3.33 -1.12
C LEU A 21 -13.08 1.85 -1.45
N TRP A 22 -12.21 1.23 -2.27
CA TRP A 22 -12.27 -0.23 -2.50
C TRP A 22 -12.16 -0.98 -1.19
N VAL A 23 -11.16 -0.65 -0.34
CA VAL A 23 -10.98 -1.32 0.95
C VAL A 23 -12.22 -1.20 1.84
N VAL A 24 -12.79 0.01 1.90
CA VAL A 24 -14.04 0.26 2.65
C VAL A 24 -15.16 -0.62 2.10
N ALA A 25 -15.34 -0.67 0.77
CA ALA A 25 -16.38 -1.47 0.14
C ALA A 25 -16.21 -2.97 0.41
N GLY A 26 -14.99 -3.50 0.36
CA GLY A 26 -14.71 -4.91 0.65
C GLY A 26 -15.02 -5.27 2.11
N HIS A 27 -14.57 -4.45 3.07
CA HIS A 27 -14.85 -4.72 4.49
C HIS A 27 -16.32 -4.48 4.88
N ALA A 28 -17.00 -3.53 4.24
CA ALA A 28 -18.44 -3.34 4.39
C ALA A 28 -19.20 -4.56 3.84
N TYR A 29 -18.79 -5.09 2.68
CA TYR A 29 -19.38 -6.29 2.12
C TYR A 29 -19.20 -7.52 3.03
N GLU A 30 -18.01 -7.71 3.60
CA GLU A 30 -17.72 -8.75 4.60
C GLU A 30 -18.57 -8.64 5.87
N ALA A 31 -19.14 -7.46 6.14
CA ALA A 31 -20.00 -7.20 7.28
C ALA A 31 -21.49 -7.46 7.00
N ILE A 32 -21.89 -7.69 5.74
CA ILE A 32 -23.31 -7.93 5.37
C ILE A 32 -23.66 -9.41 5.64
N PRO A 33 -24.66 -9.72 6.50
CA PRO A 33 -24.97 -11.09 6.88
C PRO A 33 -25.53 -11.99 5.77
N THR A 34 -26.26 -11.39 4.81
CA THR A 34 -26.97 -12.13 3.76
C THR A 34 -26.10 -12.52 2.58
N MET A 35 -24.82 -12.17 2.59
CA MET A 35 -23.90 -12.41 1.47
C MET A 35 -23.21 -13.78 1.61
N ASN A 36 -23.02 -14.47 0.47
CA ASN A 36 -22.36 -15.77 0.41
C ASN A 36 -21.03 -15.78 1.19
N LYS A 37 -20.64 -16.94 1.73
CA LYS A 37 -19.33 -17.16 2.39
C LYS A 37 -18.11 -16.85 1.51
N VAL A 38 -18.29 -16.63 0.21
CA VAL A 38 -17.23 -16.35 -0.76
C VAL A 38 -17.25 -14.88 -1.12
N ILE A 39 -16.19 -14.17 -0.75
CA ILE A 39 -15.97 -12.77 -1.14
C ILE A 39 -15.65 -12.74 -2.65
N PRO A 40 -16.36 -11.94 -3.47
CA PRO A 40 -16.02 -11.76 -4.87
C PRO A 40 -14.56 -11.30 -5.02
N ILE A 41 -13.86 -11.81 -6.03
CA ILE A 41 -12.45 -11.44 -6.26
C ILE A 41 -12.27 -9.91 -6.43
N THR A 42 -13.30 -9.25 -6.95
CA THR A 42 -13.38 -7.79 -7.13
C THR A 42 -13.51 -7.00 -5.82
N LEU A 43 -13.73 -7.66 -4.69
CA LEU A 43 -13.83 -7.06 -3.37
C LEU A 43 -12.73 -7.55 -2.41
N LEU A 44 -11.75 -8.32 -2.92
CA LEU A 44 -10.59 -8.68 -2.13
C LEU A 44 -9.69 -7.45 -1.91
N ASN A 45 -9.59 -7.05 -0.65
CA ASN A 45 -8.85 -5.85 -0.25
C ASN A 45 -7.34 -5.99 -0.43
N ASP A 46 -6.81 -7.21 -0.53
CA ASP A 46 -5.40 -7.48 -0.79
C ASP A 46 -4.88 -6.73 -2.02
N PHE A 47 -5.64 -6.71 -3.12
CA PHE A 47 -5.22 -6.03 -4.35
C PHE A 47 -5.12 -4.51 -4.19
N ALA A 48 -6.05 -3.91 -3.46
CA ALA A 48 -6.01 -2.47 -3.17
C ALA A 48 -4.84 -2.12 -2.26
N VAL A 49 -4.51 -3.00 -1.30
CA VAL A 49 -3.38 -2.82 -0.39
C VAL A 49 -2.03 -3.02 -1.11
N ASP A 50 -1.94 -3.96 -2.04
CA ASP A 50 -0.76 -4.10 -2.91
C ASP A 50 -0.48 -2.80 -3.65
N VAL A 51 -1.51 -2.16 -4.22
CA VAL A 51 -1.38 -0.85 -4.87
C VAL A 51 -0.87 0.21 -3.90
N PHE A 52 -1.32 0.24 -2.64
CA PHE A 52 -0.78 1.16 -1.63
C PHE A 52 0.70 0.94 -1.35
N ILE A 53 1.14 -0.32 -1.22
CA ILE A 53 2.53 -0.66 -0.95
C ILE A 53 3.43 -0.26 -2.13
N VAL A 54 3.00 -0.55 -3.36
CA VAL A 54 3.70 -0.15 -4.58
C VAL A 54 3.76 1.38 -4.70
N LEU A 55 2.64 2.08 -4.45
CA LEU A 55 2.58 3.55 -4.39
C LEU A 55 3.57 4.12 -3.37
N SER A 56 3.64 3.52 -2.18
CA SER A 56 4.55 3.94 -1.11
C SER A 56 6.01 3.85 -1.55
N GLY A 57 6.41 2.75 -2.19
CA GLY A 57 7.73 2.64 -2.82
C GLY A 57 8.02 3.81 -3.75
N PHE A 58 7.16 4.05 -4.74
CA PHE A 58 7.36 5.15 -5.69
C PHE A 58 7.46 6.53 -5.02
N VAL A 59 6.53 6.85 -4.12
CA VAL A 59 6.44 8.17 -3.48
C VAL A 59 7.60 8.43 -2.52
N ILE A 60 8.02 7.41 -1.77
CA ILE A 60 9.15 7.54 -0.83
C ILE A 60 10.43 7.88 -1.58
N PHE A 61 10.79 7.10 -2.61
CA PHE A 61 12.02 7.34 -3.35
C PHE A 61 11.97 8.63 -4.18
N ASN A 62 10.79 8.99 -4.70
CA ASN A 62 10.58 10.29 -5.34
C ASN A 62 10.79 11.46 -4.36
N LEU A 63 10.34 11.33 -3.10
CA LEU A 63 10.65 12.34 -2.08
C LEU A 63 12.16 12.40 -1.79
N LEU A 64 12.78 11.26 -1.50
CA LEU A 64 14.20 11.19 -1.14
C LEU A 64 15.10 11.79 -2.24
N ASN A 65 14.72 11.64 -3.50
CA ASN A 65 15.44 12.26 -4.62
C ASN A 65 15.22 13.78 -4.72
N LYS A 66 14.05 14.31 -4.33
CA LYS A 66 13.76 15.76 -4.38
C LYS A 66 14.35 16.53 -3.22
N SER A 67 14.35 15.94 -2.03
CA SER A 67 14.65 16.65 -0.80
C SER A 67 15.95 16.16 -0.16
N LYS A 68 16.97 17.03 -0.13
CA LYS A 68 18.15 16.86 0.74
C LYS A 68 17.82 17.23 2.19
N VAL A 69 16.76 16.63 2.75
CA VAL A 69 16.37 16.85 4.15
C VAL A 69 17.16 15.91 5.06
N SER A 70 17.47 16.38 6.26
CA SER A 70 18.05 15.52 7.29
C SER A 70 17.10 14.37 7.62
N TYR A 71 17.66 13.23 8.01
CA TYR A 71 16.88 12.05 8.41
C TYR A 71 15.84 12.37 9.49
N LYS A 72 16.23 13.19 10.49
CA LYS A 72 15.33 13.67 11.55
C LYS A 72 14.11 14.40 10.98
N LYS A 73 14.32 15.37 10.08
CA LYS A 73 13.21 16.11 9.48
C LYS A 73 12.32 15.21 8.62
N TYR A 74 12.91 14.30 7.86
CA TYR A 74 12.18 13.31 7.07
C TYR A 74 11.28 12.44 7.95
N ILE A 75 11.84 11.81 9.00
CA ILE A 75 11.06 10.88 9.83
C ILE A 75 9.98 11.60 10.64
N THR A 76 10.23 12.82 11.12
CA THR A 76 9.20 13.63 11.79
C THR A 76 8.04 13.96 10.87
N GLN A 77 8.29 14.30 9.60
CA GLN A 77 7.20 14.55 8.64
C GLN A 77 6.36 13.28 8.36
N ARG A 78 7.00 12.11 8.34
CA ARG A 78 6.29 10.82 8.18
C ARG A 78 5.52 10.42 9.42
N TRP A 79 6.08 10.68 10.60
CA TRP A 79 5.41 10.52 11.87
C TRP A 79 4.13 11.37 11.92
N MET A 80 4.22 12.66 11.66
CA MET A 80 3.06 13.58 11.67
C MET A 80 2.02 13.27 10.59
N ARG A 81 2.39 12.51 9.56
CA ARG A 81 1.46 12.03 8.54
C ARG A 81 0.65 10.82 9.02
N LEU A 82 1.27 9.87 9.71
CA LEU A 82 0.63 8.61 10.11
C LEU A 82 0.04 8.67 11.52
N PHE A 83 0.85 9.03 12.51
CA PHE A 83 0.53 8.81 13.91
C PHE A 83 -0.68 9.58 14.45
N PRO A 84 -0.95 10.86 14.09
CA PRO A 84 -2.03 11.60 14.73
C PRO A 84 -3.40 10.93 14.62
N ILE A 85 -3.82 10.56 13.40
CA ILE A 85 -5.10 9.88 13.19
C ILE A 85 -5.04 8.42 13.64
N TYR A 86 -3.90 7.74 13.45
CA TYR A 86 -3.73 6.36 13.88
C TYR A 86 -3.88 6.21 15.40
N LEU A 87 -3.28 7.10 16.20
CA LEU A 87 -3.36 7.07 17.66
C LEU A 87 -4.78 7.35 18.16
N VAL A 88 -5.52 8.25 17.49
CA VAL A 88 -6.94 8.48 17.79
C VAL A 88 -7.77 7.22 17.53
N VAL A 89 -7.57 6.58 16.38
CA VAL A 89 -8.27 5.32 16.04
C VAL A 89 -7.85 4.19 16.97
N LEU A 90 -6.57 4.09 17.33
CA LEU A 90 -6.07 3.10 18.28
C LEU A 90 -6.74 3.25 19.64
N ALA A 91 -6.81 4.48 20.18
CA ALA A 91 -7.47 4.75 21.45
C ALA A 91 -8.97 4.41 21.39
N ALA A 92 -9.65 4.79 20.31
CA ALA A 92 -11.06 4.46 20.09
C ALA A 92 -11.26 2.93 20.03
N SER A 93 -10.49 2.20 19.22
CA SER A 93 -10.55 0.74 19.14
C SER A 93 -10.34 0.04 20.48
N ILE A 94 -9.35 0.48 21.26
CA ILE A 94 -9.10 -0.08 22.60
C ILE A 94 -10.32 0.15 23.51
N SER A 95 -10.86 1.37 23.52
CA SER A 95 -12.01 1.71 24.36
C SER A 95 -13.29 0.96 23.99
N SER A 96 -13.42 0.56 22.72
CA SER A 96 -14.61 -0.12 22.18
C SER A 96 -14.47 -1.64 22.09
N MET A 97 -13.41 -2.22 22.65
CA MET A 97 -13.07 -3.63 22.40
C MET A 97 -14.11 -4.62 22.95
N TYR A 98 -14.63 -4.38 24.15
CA TYR A 98 -15.74 -5.17 24.70
C TYR A 98 -17.02 -5.00 23.88
N PHE A 99 -17.33 -3.76 23.48
CA PHE A 99 -18.45 -3.48 22.58
C PHE A 99 -18.34 -4.22 21.24
N TYR A 100 -17.14 -4.29 20.63
CA TYR A 100 -16.92 -5.06 19.40
C TYR A 100 -17.19 -6.54 19.58
N ARG A 101 -16.78 -7.11 20.72
CA ARG A 101 -17.06 -8.50 21.04
C ARG A 101 -18.56 -8.75 21.13
N ASP A 102 -19.27 -7.92 21.90
CA ASP A 102 -20.70 -8.07 22.14
C ASP A 102 -21.49 -7.94 20.83
N ILE A 103 -21.23 -6.88 20.04
CA ILE A 103 -21.97 -6.66 18.79
C ILE A 103 -21.72 -7.77 17.77
N LEU A 104 -20.49 -8.29 17.66
CA LEU A 104 -20.18 -9.41 16.78
C LEU A 104 -20.87 -10.72 17.20
N THR A 105 -21.18 -10.90 18.48
CA THR A 105 -21.88 -12.11 18.97
C THR A 105 -23.40 -12.03 18.85
N ILE A 106 -23.96 -10.82 18.83
CA ILE A 106 -25.42 -10.60 18.75
C ILE A 106 -25.85 -10.36 17.30
N ALA A 107 -25.02 -9.69 16.50
CA ALA A 107 -25.32 -9.39 15.12
C ALA A 107 -25.45 -10.67 14.28
N PRO A 108 -26.25 -10.65 13.20
CA PRO A 108 -26.39 -11.81 12.33
C PRO A 108 -25.04 -12.20 11.70
N PHE A 109 -24.78 -13.50 11.62
CA PHE A 109 -23.49 -14.03 11.19
C PHE A 109 -23.09 -13.54 9.80
N SER A 110 -21.89 -12.96 9.68
CA SER A 110 -21.26 -12.57 8.43
C SER A 110 -19.96 -13.36 8.17
N PRO A 111 -19.43 -13.42 6.93
CA PRO A 111 -18.24 -14.21 6.59
C PRO A 111 -17.01 -14.00 7.49
N SER A 112 -16.79 -12.77 7.97
CA SER A 112 -15.62 -12.42 8.79
C SER A 112 -15.90 -12.42 10.29
N THR A 113 -17.10 -12.79 10.74
CA THR A 113 -17.53 -12.68 12.14
C THR A 113 -16.64 -13.50 13.08
N GLU A 114 -16.45 -14.80 12.81
CA GLU A 114 -15.62 -15.68 13.65
C GLU A 114 -14.17 -15.18 13.77
N HIS A 115 -13.58 -14.77 12.65
CA HIS A 115 -12.21 -14.28 12.64
C HIS A 115 -12.05 -12.99 13.44
N ARG A 116 -13.03 -12.07 13.36
CA ARG A 116 -13.03 -10.81 14.12
C ARG A 116 -13.23 -11.06 15.61
N ILE A 117 -14.09 -12.00 16.00
CA ILE A 117 -14.22 -12.42 17.42
C ILE A 117 -12.88 -12.98 17.92
N TYR A 118 -12.24 -13.86 17.13
CA TYR A 118 -10.94 -14.42 17.49
C TYR A 118 -9.84 -13.35 17.66
N GLN A 119 -9.81 -12.31 16.80
CA GLN A 119 -8.91 -11.17 16.96
C GLN A 119 -9.15 -10.41 18.27
N VAL A 120 -10.42 -10.16 18.61
CA VAL A 120 -10.81 -9.46 19.84
C VAL A 120 -10.45 -10.29 21.08
N ASP A 121 -10.79 -11.58 21.09
CA ASP A 121 -10.49 -12.49 22.19
C ASP A 121 -8.98 -12.65 22.41
N THR A 122 -8.20 -12.72 21.31
CA THR A 122 -6.73 -12.77 21.36
C THR A 122 -6.17 -11.54 22.05
N TYR A 123 -6.64 -10.34 21.69
CA TYR A 123 -6.24 -9.11 22.37
C TYR A 123 -6.64 -9.11 23.86
N LEU A 124 -7.89 -9.44 24.18
CA LEU A 124 -8.38 -9.42 25.56
C LEU A 124 -7.62 -10.39 26.47
N SER A 125 -7.12 -11.50 25.91
CA SER A 125 -6.29 -12.47 26.64
C SER A 125 -4.88 -11.96 27.00
N ASN A 126 -4.32 -11.02 26.22
CA ASN A 126 -2.95 -10.54 26.38
C ASN A 126 -2.77 -9.06 25.96
N GLN A 127 -3.53 -8.18 26.61
CA GLN A 127 -3.65 -6.78 26.20
C GLN A 127 -2.31 -6.05 26.19
N PHE A 128 -1.48 -6.23 27.21
CA PHE A 128 -0.20 -5.52 27.35
C PHE A 128 0.79 -5.85 26.23
N SER A 129 0.92 -7.13 25.88
CA SER A 129 1.85 -7.56 24.83
C SER A 129 1.43 -7.07 23.45
N HIS A 130 0.13 -6.90 23.22
CA HIS A 130 -0.41 -6.31 22.00
C HIS A 130 -0.37 -4.78 21.99
N LEU A 131 -0.50 -4.10 23.13
CA LEU A 131 -0.57 -2.64 23.16
C LEU A 131 0.75 -1.99 22.74
N ILE A 132 1.87 -2.43 23.33
CA ILE A 132 3.18 -1.79 23.12
C ILE A 132 3.58 -1.73 21.64
N PRO A 133 3.51 -2.82 20.87
CA PRO A 133 3.88 -2.81 19.45
C PRO A 133 2.95 -1.93 18.62
N HIS A 134 1.66 -1.92 18.95
CA HIS A 134 0.67 -1.06 18.29
C HIS A 134 0.92 0.42 18.54
N LEU A 135 1.38 0.84 19.72
CA LEU A 135 1.68 2.26 20.00
C LEU A 135 2.73 2.86 19.05
N PHE A 136 3.63 2.03 18.53
CA PHE A 136 4.74 2.46 17.65
C PHE A 136 4.57 2.04 16.19
N LEU A 137 3.41 1.49 15.80
CA LEU A 137 3.21 0.87 14.48
C LEU A 137 4.26 -0.23 14.17
N LEU A 138 4.71 -0.98 15.17
CA LEU A 138 5.71 -2.05 15.06
C LEU A 138 5.13 -3.46 15.21
N GLN A 139 3.81 -3.58 15.34
CA GLN A 139 3.13 -4.86 15.56
C GLN A 139 3.40 -5.89 14.45
N GLY A 140 3.68 -5.44 13.22
CA GLY A 140 4.03 -6.31 12.10
C GLY A 140 5.44 -6.91 12.16
N ILE A 141 6.33 -6.38 13.02
CA ILE A 141 7.69 -6.94 13.21
C ILE A 141 7.63 -8.22 14.06
N ILE A 142 6.61 -8.34 14.91
CA ILE A 142 6.53 -9.45 15.85
C ILE A 142 6.11 -10.72 15.11
N PRO A 143 6.89 -11.80 15.18
CA PRO A 143 6.53 -13.06 14.56
C PRO A 143 5.24 -13.63 15.16
N GLU A 144 4.35 -14.17 14.32
CA GLU A 144 3.06 -14.74 14.79
C GLU A 144 3.23 -15.89 15.79
N ARG A 145 4.35 -16.62 15.73
CA ARG A 145 4.70 -17.66 16.71
C ARG A 145 4.96 -17.12 18.12
N VAL A 146 5.35 -15.85 18.24
CA VAL A 146 5.64 -15.18 19.52
C VAL A 146 4.39 -14.49 20.05
N LEU A 147 3.67 -13.78 19.17
CA LEU A 147 2.45 -13.08 19.51
C LEU A 147 1.43 -13.30 18.36
N PRO A 148 0.49 -14.24 18.52
CA PRO A 148 -0.48 -14.56 17.49
C PRO A 148 -1.30 -13.33 17.06
N LEU A 149 -1.54 -13.18 15.76
CA LEU A 149 -2.30 -12.06 15.19
C LEU A 149 -1.76 -10.65 15.51
N ALA A 150 -0.51 -10.52 15.97
CA ALA A 150 0.07 -9.24 16.40
C ALA A 150 -0.22 -8.09 15.43
N GLY A 151 -0.15 -8.32 14.12
CA GLY A 151 -0.40 -7.31 13.10
C GLY A 151 -1.83 -6.74 13.06
N THR A 152 -2.82 -7.44 13.62
CA THR A 152 -4.24 -7.21 13.32
C THR A 152 -5.17 -7.17 14.53
N THR A 153 -4.68 -7.35 15.76
CA THR A 153 -5.55 -7.54 16.92
C THR A 153 -6.36 -6.31 17.31
N ILE A 154 -5.79 -5.10 17.29
CA ILE A 154 -6.48 -3.88 17.78
C ILE A 154 -7.08 -3.04 16.65
N VAL A 155 -6.24 -2.69 15.66
CA VAL A 155 -6.63 -1.92 14.47
C VAL A 155 -6.25 -2.78 13.27
N GLY A 156 -7.12 -3.73 12.92
CA GLY A 156 -6.85 -4.78 11.92
C GLY A 156 -6.24 -4.24 10.63
N GLN A 157 -6.89 -3.26 10.04
CA GLN A 157 -6.47 -2.58 8.81
C GLN A 157 -5.11 -1.84 8.92
N ALA A 158 -4.62 -1.53 10.12
CA ALA A 158 -3.36 -0.82 10.30
C ALA A 158 -2.10 -1.68 10.08
N TRP A 159 -2.25 -2.97 9.77
CA TRP A 159 -1.11 -3.83 9.39
C TRP A 159 -0.32 -3.24 8.21
N SER A 160 -1.00 -2.66 7.22
CA SER A 160 -0.36 -2.04 6.05
C SER A 160 0.33 -0.71 6.40
N ALA A 161 -0.19 0.03 7.37
CA ALA A 161 0.44 1.24 7.90
C ALA A 161 1.70 0.90 8.71
N SER A 162 1.72 -0.24 9.43
CA SER A 162 2.94 -0.76 10.07
C SER A 162 4.01 -1.09 9.03
N VAL A 163 3.63 -1.71 7.91
CA VAL A 163 4.54 -1.97 6.78
C VAL A 163 5.08 -0.65 6.19
N GLU A 164 4.21 0.34 5.94
CA GLU A 164 4.63 1.66 5.43
C GLU A 164 5.61 2.35 6.41
N TRP A 165 5.35 2.26 7.71
CA TRP A 165 6.24 2.79 8.75
C TRP A 165 7.62 2.12 8.75
N GLN A 166 7.65 0.78 8.67
CA GLN A 166 8.89 0.02 8.52
C GLN A 166 9.67 0.45 7.26
N PHE A 167 8.98 0.65 6.13
CA PHE A 167 9.61 1.17 4.91
C PHE A 167 10.15 2.58 5.06
N TYR A 168 9.47 3.47 5.79
CA TYR A 168 10.00 4.80 6.04
C TYR A 168 11.35 4.76 6.76
N LEU A 169 11.56 3.82 7.69
CA LEU A 169 12.81 3.68 8.42
C LEU A 169 13.96 3.16 7.53
N ILE A 170 13.69 2.18 6.66
CA ILE A 170 14.75 1.53 5.86
C ILE A 170 15.02 2.21 4.51
N ALA A 171 14.02 2.89 3.93
CA ALA A 171 14.12 3.42 2.57
C ALA A 171 15.27 4.42 2.34
N PRO A 172 15.64 5.31 3.27
CA PRO A 172 16.81 6.17 3.09
C PRO A 172 18.11 5.40 2.88
N MET A 173 18.31 4.30 3.63
CA MET A 173 19.49 3.44 3.48
C MET A 173 19.47 2.72 2.14
N LEU A 174 18.32 2.14 1.76
CA LEU A 174 18.12 1.51 0.45
C LEU A 174 18.39 2.51 -0.69
N PHE A 175 17.90 3.75 -0.57
CA PHE A 175 18.09 4.78 -1.58
C PHE A 175 19.56 5.13 -1.79
N VAL A 176 20.32 5.31 -0.70
CA VAL A 176 21.76 5.58 -0.79
C VAL A 176 22.52 4.40 -1.37
N PHE A 177 22.22 3.18 -0.91
CA PHE A 177 22.84 1.95 -1.38
C PHE A 177 22.63 1.75 -2.89
N PHE A 178 21.38 1.76 -3.35
CA PHE A 178 21.08 1.53 -4.76
C PHE A 178 21.52 2.69 -5.66
N SER A 179 21.45 3.94 -5.20
CA SER A 179 21.96 5.07 -5.98
C SER A 179 23.46 4.98 -6.24
N LYS A 180 24.22 4.31 -5.36
CA LYS A 180 25.66 4.04 -5.55
C LYS A 180 25.93 2.84 -6.48
N LEU A 181 25.06 1.83 -6.50
CA LEU A 181 25.17 0.68 -7.42
C LEU A 181 24.76 1.03 -8.86
N MET A 182 23.89 2.02 -9.02
CA MET A 182 23.26 2.42 -10.28
C MET A 182 24.01 3.56 -10.99
N THR A 183 25.33 3.46 -11.13
CA THR A 183 26.18 4.55 -11.68
C THR A 183 26.12 4.68 -13.20
N SER A 184 26.26 3.57 -13.94
CA SER A 184 26.21 3.56 -15.42
C SER A 184 24.76 3.39 -15.95
N PRO A 185 24.35 4.06 -17.05
CA PRO A 185 23.02 3.91 -17.65
C PRO A 185 22.68 2.47 -18.10
N SER A 186 23.64 1.72 -18.61
CA SER A 186 23.45 0.32 -19.05
C SER A 186 23.29 -0.63 -17.85
N ASN A 187 24.17 -0.51 -16.85
CA ASN A 187 24.07 -1.26 -15.60
C ASN A 187 22.77 -0.94 -14.86
N ARG A 188 22.26 0.30 -14.96
CA ARG A 188 20.97 0.71 -14.40
C ARG A 188 19.80 -0.04 -14.99
N ALA A 189 19.66 -0.02 -16.31
CA ALA A 189 18.56 -0.71 -16.98
C ALA A 189 18.59 -2.21 -16.72
N PHE A 190 19.78 -2.82 -16.74
CA PHE A 190 19.98 -4.23 -16.42
C PHE A 190 19.63 -4.57 -14.96
N LEU A 191 20.15 -3.80 -13.99
CA LEU A 191 19.87 -4.01 -12.57
C LEU A 191 18.40 -3.78 -12.24
N LEU A 192 17.72 -2.83 -12.87
CA LEU A 192 16.28 -2.63 -12.71
C LEU A 192 15.48 -3.80 -13.29
N ALA A 193 15.84 -4.29 -14.47
CA ALA A 193 15.19 -5.46 -15.08
C ALA A 193 15.41 -6.73 -14.25
N LEU A 194 16.63 -6.94 -13.74
CA LEU A 194 16.97 -8.07 -12.87
C LEU A 194 16.25 -7.97 -11.52
N SER A 195 16.23 -6.78 -10.90
CA SER A 195 15.53 -6.55 -9.64
C SER A 195 14.02 -6.73 -9.80
N PHE A 196 13.47 -6.33 -10.95
CA PHE A 196 12.07 -6.58 -11.32
C PHE A 196 11.79 -8.06 -11.42
N LEU A 197 12.61 -8.81 -12.17
CA LEU A 197 12.45 -10.26 -12.33
C LEU A 197 12.55 -10.99 -11.00
N VAL A 198 13.54 -10.65 -10.17
CA VAL A 198 13.72 -11.22 -8.84
C VAL A 198 12.55 -10.88 -7.92
N ALA A 199 12.06 -9.63 -7.93
CA ALA A 199 10.88 -9.24 -7.16
C ALA A 199 9.65 -10.05 -7.57
N MET A 200 9.43 -10.26 -8.87
CA MET A 200 8.34 -11.11 -9.37
C MET A 200 8.47 -12.58 -8.94
N ILE A 201 9.70 -13.12 -8.90
CA ILE A 201 9.96 -14.49 -8.41
C ILE A 201 9.79 -14.61 -6.89
N LEU A 202 10.12 -13.58 -6.13
CA LEU A 202 9.92 -13.57 -4.68
C LEU A 202 8.44 -13.41 -4.32
N LEU A 203 7.70 -12.60 -5.07
CA LEU A 203 6.25 -12.46 -4.94
C LEU A 203 5.52 -13.80 -5.12
N SER A 204 6.01 -14.66 -6.01
CA SER A 204 5.39 -15.98 -6.24
C SER A 204 5.71 -17.03 -5.17
N LYS A 205 6.57 -16.72 -4.19
CA LYS A 205 7.01 -17.66 -3.14
C LYS A 205 6.52 -17.33 -1.72
N VAL A 206 5.64 -16.33 -1.57
CA VAL A 206 4.87 -15.92 -0.37
C VAL A 206 5.56 -16.15 0.99
N LEU A 207 6.04 -15.06 1.61
CA LEU A 207 6.39 -15.06 3.03
C LEU A 207 5.12 -15.00 3.90
N HIS A 208 5.05 -15.85 4.92
CA HIS A 208 3.88 -16.11 5.76
C HIS A 208 3.47 -14.99 6.75
N ASN A 209 3.94 -13.74 6.58
CA ASN A 209 3.47 -12.61 7.40
C ASN A 209 3.40 -11.32 6.57
N LYS A 210 2.18 -10.90 6.22
CA LYS A 210 1.93 -9.69 5.41
C LYS A 210 2.21 -8.38 6.16
N ALA A 211 2.07 -8.38 7.49
CA ALA A 211 2.32 -7.22 8.35
C ALA A 211 3.82 -6.91 8.52
N PHE A 212 4.68 -7.89 8.25
CA PHE A 212 6.12 -7.69 8.21
C PHE A 212 6.55 -7.09 6.87
N ALA A 213 7.43 -6.07 6.90
CA ALA A 213 7.95 -5.45 5.68
C ALA A 213 8.59 -6.46 4.71
N GLY A 214 9.18 -7.55 5.21
CA GLY A 214 9.70 -8.63 4.37
C GLY A 214 8.63 -9.26 3.47
N GLY A 215 7.41 -9.47 3.99
CA GLY A 215 6.29 -10.03 3.22
C GLY A 215 5.76 -9.11 2.12
N SER A 216 5.97 -7.80 2.28
CA SER A 216 5.54 -6.77 1.33
C SER A 216 6.70 -6.18 0.50
N MET A 217 7.93 -6.66 0.70
CA MET A 217 9.15 -6.09 0.14
C MET A 217 9.11 -6.06 -1.38
N ALA A 218 8.65 -7.13 -2.01
CA ALA A 218 8.64 -7.22 -3.45
C ALA A 218 7.63 -6.24 -4.09
N ALA A 219 6.44 -6.05 -3.51
CA ALA A 219 5.50 -5.00 -3.94
C ALA A 219 6.12 -3.59 -3.78
N PHE A 220 6.77 -3.32 -2.64
CA PHE A 220 7.46 -2.07 -2.41
C PHE A 220 8.58 -1.81 -3.43
N LEU A 221 9.32 -2.87 -3.79
CA LEU A 221 10.36 -2.82 -4.81
C LEU A 221 9.79 -2.51 -6.21
N MET A 222 8.56 -2.92 -6.54
CA MET A 222 7.92 -2.51 -7.81
C MET A 222 7.74 -1.00 -7.87
N GLY A 223 7.39 -0.38 -6.75
CA GLY A 223 7.30 1.07 -6.60
C GLY A 223 8.65 1.75 -6.78
N PHE A 224 9.68 1.20 -6.14
CA PHE A 224 11.08 1.61 -6.31
C PHE A 224 11.51 1.53 -7.79
N ILE A 225 11.29 0.40 -8.46
CA ILE A 225 11.64 0.22 -9.89
C ILE A 225 10.90 1.24 -10.75
N SER A 226 9.60 1.45 -10.49
CA SER A 226 8.79 2.45 -11.20
C SER A 226 9.36 3.87 -11.01
N PHE A 227 9.89 4.19 -9.83
CA PHE A 227 10.54 5.47 -9.57
C PHE A 227 11.82 5.64 -10.40
N PHE A 228 12.70 4.65 -10.44
CA PHE A 228 13.91 4.73 -11.26
C PHE A 228 13.59 4.77 -12.76
N PHE A 229 12.58 4.03 -13.20
CA PHE A 229 12.07 4.14 -14.57
C PHE A 229 11.62 5.57 -14.88
N TYR A 230 10.83 6.18 -13.99
CA TYR A 230 10.36 7.56 -14.12
C TYR A 230 11.50 8.59 -14.12
N ARG A 231 12.50 8.42 -13.25
CA ARG A 231 13.62 9.36 -13.14
C ARG A 231 14.60 9.25 -14.30
N ASP A 232 14.98 8.03 -14.66
CA ASP A 232 16.16 7.78 -15.50
C ASP A 232 15.79 7.39 -16.94
N ILE A 233 14.72 6.61 -17.15
CA ILE A 233 14.35 6.08 -18.47
C ILE A 233 13.32 6.97 -19.17
N PHE A 234 12.31 7.43 -18.43
CA PHE A 234 11.20 8.21 -18.98
C PHE A 234 11.63 9.49 -19.74
N PRO A 235 12.66 10.26 -19.31
CA PRO A 235 13.11 11.44 -20.06
C PRO A 235 13.65 11.10 -21.46
N ILE A 236 14.32 9.96 -21.63
CA ILE A 236 15.06 9.60 -22.85
C ILE A 236 14.31 8.63 -23.77
N ILE A 237 13.36 7.86 -23.27
CA ILE A 237 12.61 6.86 -24.06
C ILE A 237 11.73 7.55 -25.12
N THR A 238 11.42 6.92 -26.25
CA THR A 238 10.42 7.47 -27.20
C THR A 238 9.00 7.07 -26.79
N LEU A 239 7.98 7.80 -27.25
CA LEU A 239 6.57 7.45 -26.98
C LEU A 239 6.22 6.04 -27.48
N ALA A 240 6.71 5.65 -28.67
CA ALA A 240 6.50 4.31 -29.22
C ALA A 240 7.11 3.22 -28.32
N LYS A 241 8.37 3.39 -27.89
CA LYS A 241 9.03 2.45 -26.97
C LYS A 241 8.33 2.39 -25.61
N LEU A 242 7.83 3.52 -25.09
CA LEU A 242 7.09 3.57 -23.83
C LEU A 242 5.80 2.74 -23.90
N LYS A 243 5.04 2.82 -25.00
CA LYS A 243 3.83 2.01 -25.21
C LYS A 243 4.16 0.50 -25.28
N VAL A 244 5.24 0.15 -25.99
CA VAL A 244 5.71 -1.24 -26.08
C VAL A 244 6.10 -1.79 -24.72
N ILE A 245 6.92 -1.06 -23.94
CA ILE A 245 7.29 -1.46 -22.58
C ILE A 245 6.05 -1.59 -21.69
N SER A 246 5.13 -0.62 -21.76
CA SER A 246 3.87 -0.66 -21.00
C SER A 246 3.09 -1.94 -21.29
N PHE A 247 2.93 -2.33 -22.55
CA PHE A 247 2.25 -3.56 -22.95
C PHE A 247 2.95 -4.78 -22.37
N PHE A 248 4.27 -4.92 -22.55
CA PHE A 248 5.01 -6.07 -22.04
C PHE A 248 5.00 -6.17 -20.51
N VAL A 249 5.09 -5.05 -19.79
CA VAL A 249 5.03 -5.05 -18.32
C VAL A 249 3.65 -5.48 -17.82
N VAL A 250 2.57 -4.99 -18.43
CA VAL A 250 1.21 -5.40 -18.06
C VAL A 250 0.98 -6.88 -18.38
N VAL A 251 1.34 -7.33 -19.59
CA VAL A 251 1.18 -8.73 -20.01
C VAL A 251 2.02 -9.68 -19.14
N SER A 252 3.29 -9.35 -18.87
CA SER A 252 4.13 -10.17 -17.98
C SER A 252 3.60 -10.22 -16.55
N SER A 253 3.03 -9.12 -16.04
CA SER A 253 2.38 -9.10 -14.72
C SER A 253 1.21 -10.09 -14.67
N VAL A 254 0.38 -10.15 -15.71
CA VAL A 254 -0.74 -11.10 -15.81
C VAL A 254 -0.22 -12.54 -15.89
N LEU A 255 0.76 -12.81 -16.75
CA LEU A 255 1.28 -14.15 -17.00
C LEU A 255 2.01 -14.74 -15.78
N LEU A 256 2.80 -13.92 -15.09
CA LEU A 256 3.64 -14.37 -13.97
C LEU A 256 2.87 -14.46 -12.65
N LEU A 257 2.01 -13.48 -12.36
CA LEU A 257 1.34 -13.37 -11.05
C LEU A 257 -0.04 -14.06 -11.03
N LYS A 258 -0.62 -14.39 -12.19
CA LYS A 258 -1.90 -15.10 -12.32
C LYS A 258 -3.00 -14.42 -11.48
N LYS A 259 -3.54 -15.10 -10.47
CA LYS A 259 -4.62 -14.59 -9.61
C LYS A 259 -4.22 -13.35 -8.80
N ASP A 260 -2.93 -13.20 -8.52
CA ASP A 260 -2.41 -12.11 -7.68
C ASP A 260 -2.02 -10.87 -8.53
N CYS A 261 -2.31 -10.88 -9.84
CA CYS A 261 -1.87 -9.82 -10.75
C CYS A 261 -2.65 -8.50 -10.62
N ILE A 262 -3.86 -8.52 -10.06
CA ILE A 262 -4.83 -7.41 -10.19
C ILE A 262 -4.26 -6.09 -9.68
N GLY A 263 -3.71 -6.07 -8.46
CA GLY A 263 -3.12 -4.85 -7.89
C GLY A 263 -1.96 -4.31 -8.74
N TYR A 264 -1.08 -5.19 -9.22
CA TYR A 264 0.06 -4.82 -10.06
C TYR A 264 -0.36 -4.32 -11.44
N VAL A 265 -1.39 -4.93 -12.03
CA VAL A 265 -1.97 -4.47 -13.29
C VAL A 265 -2.59 -3.09 -13.12
N ILE A 266 -3.34 -2.84 -12.03
CA ILE A 266 -3.90 -1.51 -11.72
C ILE A 266 -2.77 -0.48 -11.60
N TRP A 267 -1.70 -0.81 -10.87
CA TRP A 267 -0.53 0.05 -10.75
C TRP A 267 0.11 0.36 -12.10
N PHE A 268 0.52 -0.67 -12.85
CA PHE A 268 1.26 -0.47 -14.10
C PHE A 268 0.41 0.18 -15.18
N ALA A 269 -0.86 -0.21 -15.32
CA ALA A 269 -1.78 0.42 -16.25
C ALA A 269 -1.94 1.92 -15.93
N THR A 270 -2.12 2.26 -14.65
CA THR A 270 -2.26 3.66 -14.23
C THR A 270 -0.97 4.44 -14.42
N PHE A 271 0.15 3.89 -13.94
CA PHE A 271 1.47 4.50 -14.02
C PHE A 271 1.86 4.80 -15.47
N PHE A 272 1.81 3.80 -16.36
CA PHE A 272 2.14 4.01 -17.76
C PHE A 272 1.13 4.89 -18.50
N ALA A 273 -0.16 4.81 -18.18
CA ALA A 273 -1.15 5.74 -18.76
C ALA A 273 -0.80 7.19 -18.42
N VAL A 274 -0.40 7.49 -17.18
CA VAL A 274 0.06 8.83 -16.79
C VAL A 274 1.31 9.22 -17.58
N LEU A 275 2.33 8.36 -17.66
CA LEU A 275 3.55 8.65 -18.40
C LEU A 275 3.31 8.89 -19.90
N ILE A 276 2.43 8.09 -20.51
CA ILE A 276 2.02 8.24 -21.90
C ILE A 276 1.30 9.58 -22.11
N SER A 277 0.38 9.95 -21.21
CA SER A 277 -0.30 11.25 -21.23
C SER A 277 0.71 12.40 -21.17
N MET A 278 1.62 12.35 -20.20
CA MET A 278 2.67 13.36 -20.02
C MET A 278 3.56 13.53 -21.25
N LYS A 279 3.91 12.42 -21.93
CA LYS A 279 4.81 12.44 -23.07
C LYS A 279 4.14 12.78 -24.40
N SER A 280 2.84 12.50 -24.52
CA SER A 280 2.04 12.85 -25.70
C SER A 280 1.40 14.24 -25.58
N GLU A 281 1.50 14.87 -24.40
CA GLU A 281 0.82 16.12 -24.04
C GLU A 281 -0.71 16.05 -24.27
N ARG A 282 -1.27 14.84 -24.20
CA ARG A 282 -2.69 14.54 -24.41
C ARG A 282 -3.21 13.71 -23.25
N GLY A 283 -4.22 14.23 -22.57
CA GLY A 283 -4.95 13.48 -21.55
C GLY A 283 -5.58 12.21 -22.12
N ASN A 284 -5.62 11.16 -21.31
CA ASN A 284 -6.34 9.92 -21.59
C ASN A 284 -7.42 9.66 -20.53
N LEU A 285 -8.20 8.59 -20.74
CA LEU A 285 -9.30 8.22 -19.84
C LEU A 285 -8.86 8.09 -18.38
N ILE A 286 -7.72 7.44 -18.13
CA ILE A 286 -7.18 7.24 -16.78
C ILE A 286 -6.81 8.56 -16.11
N THR A 287 -6.12 9.45 -16.84
CA THR A 287 -5.78 10.78 -16.30
C THR A 287 -7.03 11.61 -16.02
N LYS A 288 -8.07 11.55 -16.86
CA LYS A 288 -9.36 12.24 -16.60
C LYS A 288 -10.10 11.64 -15.40
N LEU A 289 -10.02 10.32 -15.25
CA LEU A 289 -10.62 9.61 -14.13
C LEU A 289 -9.98 10.03 -12.81
N PHE A 290 -8.66 10.18 -12.74
CA PHE A 290 -7.96 10.48 -11.48
C PHE A 290 -7.62 11.96 -11.26
N ASP A 291 -7.49 12.77 -12.30
CA ASP A 291 -7.28 14.23 -12.22
C ASP A 291 -8.59 15.01 -12.37
N ASN A 292 -9.53 14.76 -11.46
CA ASN A 292 -10.73 15.58 -11.30
C ASN A 292 -10.92 15.98 -9.83
N ARG A 293 -11.71 17.04 -9.60
CA ARG A 293 -11.91 17.62 -8.26
C ARG A 293 -12.34 16.59 -7.21
N ILE A 294 -13.22 15.66 -7.57
CA ILE A 294 -13.76 14.65 -6.65
C ILE A 294 -12.65 13.67 -6.24
N MET A 295 -11.91 13.12 -7.20
CA MET A 295 -10.77 12.23 -6.93
C MET A 295 -9.64 12.91 -6.16
N GLN A 296 -9.40 14.19 -6.40
CA GLN A 296 -8.41 14.94 -5.62
C GLN A 296 -8.85 15.16 -4.17
N ILE A 297 -10.15 15.31 -3.90
CA ILE A 297 -10.68 15.39 -2.53
C ILE A 297 -10.55 14.03 -1.84
N ILE A 298 -11.02 12.96 -2.50
CA ILE A 298 -10.99 11.60 -1.95
C ILE A 298 -9.53 11.16 -1.70
N GLY A 299 -8.62 11.46 -2.63
CA GLY A 299 -7.19 11.19 -2.48
C GLY A 299 -6.54 11.91 -1.29
N LYS A 300 -6.99 13.12 -0.94
CA LYS A 300 -6.47 13.87 0.22
C LYS A 300 -6.89 13.26 1.55
N VAL A 301 -8.12 12.74 1.64
CA VAL A 301 -8.67 12.16 2.88
C VAL A 301 -8.49 10.64 2.94
N SER A 302 -7.89 10.03 1.93
CA SER A 302 -7.84 8.58 1.75
C SER A 302 -7.26 7.85 2.96
N TYR A 303 -6.22 8.40 3.59
CA TYR A 303 -5.60 7.80 4.78
C TYR A 303 -6.53 7.82 5.99
N SER A 304 -7.22 8.95 6.23
CA SER A 304 -8.19 9.06 7.32
C SER A 304 -9.36 8.12 7.12
N VAL A 305 -9.91 8.06 5.89
CA VAL A 305 -10.99 7.11 5.54
C VAL A 305 -10.53 5.67 5.75
N TYR A 306 -9.34 5.32 5.25
CA TYR A 306 -8.76 4.00 5.43
C TYR A 306 -8.49 3.65 6.89
N MET A 307 -8.11 4.60 7.75
CA MET A 307 -7.90 4.31 9.18
C MET A 307 -9.22 4.14 9.94
N VAL A 308 -10.23 4.97 9.67
CA VAL A 308 -11.44 5.06 10.50
C VAL A 308 -12.51 4.03 10.13
N HIS A 309 -12.55 3.52 8.89
CA HIS A 309 -13.70 2.77 8.38
C HIS A 309 -14.13 1.55 9.21
N MET A 310 -13.21 0.79 9.81
CA MET A 310 -13.59 -0.37 10.63
C MET A 310 -14.34 0.05 11.89
N LEU A 311 -13.98 1.18 12.52
CA LEU A 311 -14.75 1.73 13.64
C LEU A 311 -16.21 1.92 13.20
N VAL A 312 -16.40 2.62 12.08
CA VAL A 312 -17.74 2.91 11.54
C VAL A 312 -18.51 1.62 11.25
N ILE A 313 -17.86 0.61 10.66
CA ILE A 313 -18.48 -0.69 10.38
C ILE A 313 -18.97 -1.34 11.68
N TYR A 314 -18.15 -1.42 12.73
CA TYR A 314 -18.55 -2.01 14.00
C TYR A 314 -19.72 -1.27 14.67
N PHE A 315 -19.75 0.06 14.59
CA PHE A 315 -20.85 0.87 15.13
C PHE A 315 -22.12 0.84 14.26
N SER A 316 -22.07 0.20 13.09
CA SER A 316 -23.20 0.08 12.15
C SER A 316 -23.80 -1.34 12.05
N LEU A 317 -23.16 -2.32 12.70
CA LEU A 317 -23.66 -3.70 12.82
C LEU A 317 -24.85 -3.77 13.78
#